data_AF-A0A3G9D354-F1
#
_entry.id   AF-A0A3G9D354-F1
#
_cell.length_a   1.000
_cell.length_b   1.000
_cell.length_c   1.000
_cell.angle_alpha   90.00
_cell.angle_beta   90.00
_cell.angle_gamma   90.00
#
_symmetry.space_group_name_H-M   'P 1'
#
loop_
_entity.id
_entity.type
_entity.pdbx_description
1 polymer ?
#
loop_
_entity_poly.entity_id
_entity_poly.type
_entity_poly.pdbx_seq_one_letter_code
_entity_poly.pdbx_strand_id
1 'polypeptide(L)'
;MNVMKREEILQELYDLLANHGFRISHIYERSCFDLLARKKLLLLLLKVLVNIDAINSLQAHEIKKVAYTFLAAPLIIGLKSKTDYLEEDVVYERHGIPVIALKTLKNMIIEGHHPEVFADRGGYYVQIDGDTLREVREEYNMSLKDLADLAHVSRETIYKYENGIVRASPETAMILEEILNIKIILSIDLFKTPGIDKDIVENSSDKRAEKLAELGFGVIQTQKAPFDALAKERKFENTVITDLEKNRDPRTLKRMAVPLKDISLITGSDAVFILKNPKIKESFEGIPVIKDWEIDEIESSKEFLKIIGERKGYN
;
A
#
# COMPACT_ATOMS: atom_id res chain seq x y z
N MET A 1 -8.11 4.96 -31.27
CA MET A 1 -8.46 4.62 -29.87
C MET A 1 -8.25 5.86 -29.03
N ASN A 2 -9.27 6.29 -28.28
CA ASN A 2 -9.15 7.45 -27.41
C ASN A 2 -8.13 7.12 -26.32
N VAL A 3 -7.09 7.94 -26.15
CA VAL A 3 -6.09 7.71 -25.10
C VAL A 3 -6.78 7.93 -23.77
N MET A 4 -7.00 6.85 -23.01
CA MET A 4 -7.66 6.93 -21.71
C MET A 4 -6.88 7.87 -20.80
N LYS A 5 -7.57 8.87 -20.26
CA LYS A 5 -6.96 9.87 -19.39
C LYS A 5 -6.88 9.36 -17.96
N ARG A 6 -5.98 9.96 -17.17
CA ARG A 6 -5.83 9.61 -15.75
C ARG A 6 -7.13 9.77 -14.97
N GLU A 7 -7.90 10.80 -15.28
CA GLU A 7 -9.19 11.09 -14.67
C GLU A 7 -10.23 10.00 -14.96
N GLU A 8 -10.21 9.43 -16.16
CA GLU A 8 -11.11 8.32 -16.54
C GLU A 8 -10.76 7.05 -15.77
N ILE A 9 -9.47 6.72 -15.64
CA ILE A 9 -8.99 5.59 -14.83
C ILE A 9 -9.40 5.76 -13.37
N LEU A 10 -9.24 6.97 -12.81
CA LEU A 10 -9.64 7.26 -11.44
C LEU A 10 -11.14 7.10 -11.21
N GLN A 11 -11.96 7.58 -12.15
CA GLN A 11 -13.41 7.45 -12.06
C GLN A 11 -13.83 5.98 -12.14
N GLU A 12 -13.31 5.22 -13.10
CA GLU A 12 -13.62 3.80 -13.23
C GLU A 12 -13.14 2.99 -12.01
N LEU A 13 -11.96 3.32 -11.46
CA LEU A 13 -11.45 2.74 -10.21
C LEU A 13 -12.37 3.04 -9.03
N TYR A 14 -12.83 4.28 -8.90
CA TYR A 14 -13.75 4.69 -7.83
C TYR A 14 -15.07 3.92 -7.92
N ASP A 15 -15.67 3.87 -9.11
CA ASP A 15 -16.93 3.18 -9.35
C ASP A 15 -16.81 1.67 -9.11
N LEU A 16 -15.71 1.06 -9.56
CA LEU A 16 -15.40 -0.34 -9.29
C LEU A 16 -15.38 -0.62 -7.78
N LEU A 17 -14.61 0.15 -7.01
CA LEU A 17 -14.47 -0.06 -5.58
C LEU A 17 -15.80 0.20 -4.84
N ALA A 18 -16.53 1.25 -5.22
CA ALA A 18 -17.76 1.66 -4.55
C ALA A 18 -18.85 0.60 -4.72
N ASN A 19 -19.01 0.10 -5.95
CA ASN A 19 -19.98 -0.95 -6.28
C ASN A 19 -19.67 -2.30 -5.60
N HIS A 20 -18.43 -2.51 -5.16
CA HIS A 20 -18.00 -3.76 -4.52
C HIS A 20 -17.75 -3.61 -3.01
N GLY A 21 -18.39 -2.62 -2.38
CA GLY A 21 -18.51 -2.50 -0.93
C GLY A 21 -17.27 -1.94 -0.22
N PHE A 22 -16.40 -1.23 -0.95
CA PHE A 22 -15.33 -0.45 -0.33
C PHE A 22 -15.87 0.89 0.17
N ARG A 23 -15.41 1.31 1.35
CA ARG A 23 -15.45 2.71 1.77
C ARG A 23 -14.22 3.40 1.18
N ILE A 24 -14.42 4.46 0.40
CA ILE A 24 -13.37 5.12 -0.36
C ILE A 24 -13.22 6.55 0.15
N SER A 25 -11.99 7.03 0.23
CA SER A 25 -11.71 8.44 0.49
C SER A 25 -12.05 9.33 -0.71
N HIS A 26 -11.94 10.63 -0.53
CA HIS A 26 -11.79 11.56 -1.65
C HIS A 26 -10.51 11.28 -2.45
N ILE A 27 -10.48 11.83 -3.67
CA ILE A 27 -9.29 11.83 -4.53
C ILE A 27 -8.37 12.97 -4.10
N TYR A 28 -7.11 12.65 -3.81
CA TYR A 28 -6.09 13.62 -3.40
C TYR A 28 -5.18 13.97 -4.58
N GLU A 29 -5.26 15.21 -5.03
CA GLU A 29 -4.33 15.71 -6.03
C GLU A 29 -2.96 16.02 -5.43
N ARG A 30 -1.90 15.84 -6.23
CA ARG A 30 -0.50 16.16 -5.88
C ARG A 30 -0.01 15.43 -4.61
N SER A 31 -0.65 14.31 -4.25
CA SER A 31 -0.22 13.47 -3.15
C SER A 31 0.58 12.24 -3.61
N CYS A 32 1.35 11.62 -2.70
CA CYS A 32 2.06 10.37 -2.91
C CYS A 32 1.11 9.22 -3.25
N PHE A 33 -0.14 9.26 -2.78
CA PHE A 33 -1.25 8.39 -3.20
C PHE A 33 -2.42 9.21 -3.72
N ASP A 34 -3.35 8.58 -4.42
CA ASP A 34 -4.53 9.26 -4.97
C ASP A 34 -5.79 9.01 -4.15
N LEU A 35 -5.96 7.81 -3.61
CA LEU A 35 -7.10 7.50 -2.74
C LEU A 35 -6.79 6.30 -1.83
N LEU A 36 -7.58 6.19 -0.76
CA LEU A 36 -7.62 5.03 0.13
C LEU A 36 -8.94 4.30 -0.05
N ALA A 37 -8.89 2.97 0.00
CA ALA A 37 -10.09 2.15 -0.09
C ALA A 37 -10.08 1.06 0.99
N ARG A 38 -11.13 1.00 1.82
CA ARG A 38 -11.25 0.03 2.91
C ARG A 38 -12.41 -0.92 2.69
N LYS A 39 -12.16 -2.22 2.89
CA LYS A 39 -13.18 -3.25 2.97
C LYS A 39 -12.85 -4.18 4.13
N LYS A 40 -13.65 -4.09 5.21
CA LYS A 40 -13.38 -4.79 6.48
C LYS A 40 -11.97 -4.45 7.02
N LEU A 41 -11.09 -5.44 7.11
CA LEU A 41 -9.70 -5.30 7.55
C LEU A 41 -8.74 -4.92 6.42
N LEU A 42 -9.13 -5.10 5.16
CA LEU A 42 -8.31 -4.71 4.02
C LEU A 42 -8.34 -3.19 3.86
N LEU A 43 -7.16 -2.57 3.87
CA LEU A 43 -6.96 -1.17 3.50
C LEU A 43 -6.00 -1.12 2.30
N LEU A 44 -6.47 -0.54 1.20
CA LEU A 44 -5.68 -0.28 0.00
C LEU A 44 -5.24 1.18 -0.01
N LEU A 45 -3.97 1.40 -0.35
CA LEU A 45 -3.43 2.71 -0.66
C LEU A 45 -3.11 2.74 -2.16
N LEU A 46 -3.89 3.51 -2.91
CA LEU A 46 -3.92 3.42 -4.37
C LEU A 46 -3.31 4.66 -5.00
N LYS A 47 -2.44 4.43 -6.00
CA LYS A 47 -1.86 5.48 -6.84
C LYS A 47 -2.12 5.18 -8.31
N VAL A 48 -2.62 6.16 -9.06
CA VAL A 48 -2.91 6.02 -10.49
C VAL A 48 -1.87 6.77 -11.33
N LEU A 49 -1.25 6.05 -12.27
CA LEU A 49 -0.26 6.59 -13.20
C LEU A 49 -0.59 6.17 -14.63
N VAL A 50 -0.63 7.14 -15.56
CA VAL A 50 -0.73 6.81 -16.99
C VAL A 50 0.54 6.10 -17.45
N ASN A 51 1.72 6.65 -17.13
CA ASN A 51 3.00 5.98 -17.34
C ASN A 51 3.61 5.60 -16.00
N ILE A 52 3.80 4.31 -15.76
CA ILE A 52 4.33 3.78 -14.50
C ILE A 52 5.81 4.13 -14.29
N ASP A 53 6.54 4.48 -15.36
CA ASP A 53 7.94 4.92 -15.26
C ASP A 53 8.09 6.36 -14.76
N ALA A 54 6.96 7.07 -14.55
CA ALA A 54 6.97 8.43 -14.00
C ALA A 54 7.24 8.46 -12.48
N ILE A 55 7.13 7.33 -11.78
CA ILE A 55 7.39 7.26 -10.34
C ILE A 55 8.88 7.08 -10.06
N ASN A 56 9.41 7.90 -9.16
CA ASN A 56 10.79 7.77 -8.68
C ASN A 56 10.85 7.09 -7.30
N SER A 57 12.06 6.71 -6.91
CA SER A 57 12.34 6.00 -5.64
C SER A 57 11.90 6.80 -4.41
N LEU A 58 12.04 8.12 -4.43
CA LEU A 58 11.61 8.99 -3.33
C LEU A 58 10.07 8.97 -3.16
N GLN A 59 9.32 9.09 -4.26
CA GLN A 59 7.86 9.00 -4.23
C GLN A 59 7.38 7.62 -3.76
N ALA A 60 8.01 6.56 -4.24
CA ALA A 60 7.69 5.21 -3.82
C ALA A 60 8.03 4.97 -2.35
N HIS A 61 9.16 5.50 -1.87
CA HIS A 61 9.52 5.44 -0.46
C HIS A 61 8.46 6.13 0.41
N GLU A 62 7.98 7.32 0.03
CA GLU A 62 6.87 8.00 0.74
C GLU A 62 5.58 7.15 0.75
N ILE A 63 5.22 6.49 -0.37
CA ILE A 63 4.08 5.57 -0.41
C ILE A 63 4.27 4.41 0.56
N LYS A 64 5.46 3.77 0.57
CA LYS A 64 5.77 2.65 1.47
C LYS A 64 5.70 3.08 2.93
N LYS A 65 6.22 4.26 3.28
CA LYS A 65 6.15 4.83 4.64
C LYS A 65 4.70 4.98 5.12
N VAL A 66 3.85 5.61 4.29
CA VAL A 66 2.43 5.82 4.62
C VAL A 66 1.69 4.48 4.73
N ALA A 67 1.90 3.59 3.75
CA ALA A 67 1.25 2.29 3.71
C ALA A 67 1.63 1.42 4.93
N TYR A 68 2.92 1.38 5.28
CA TYR A 68 3.38 0.68 6.48
C TYR A 68 2.69 1.18 7.75
N THR A 69 2.58 2.50 7.91
CA THR A 69 2.02 3.11 9.11
C THR A 69 0.54 2.80 9.30
N PHE A 70 -0.22 2.78 8.20
CA PHE A 70 -1.65 2.42 8.22
C PHE A 70 -1.92 0.92 8.11
N LEU A 71 -0.89 0.08 8.00
CA LEU A 71 -1.03 -1.34 7.65
C LEU A 71 -1.87 -1.51 6.37
N ALA A 72 -1.63 -0.66 5.38
CA ALA A 72 -2.29 -0.69 4.09
C ALA A 72 -1.44 -1.43 3.05
N ALA A 73 -2.10 -2.03 2.06
CA ALA A 73 -1.45 -2.57 0.86
C ALA A 73 -1.28 -1.46 -0.19
N PRO A 74 -0.04 -1.06 -0.52
CA PRO A 74 0.22 -0.07 -1.55
C PRO A 74 0.13 -0.73 -2.93
N LEU A 75 -0.63 -0.13 -3.83
CA LEU A 75 -0.81 -0.65 -5.18
C LEU A 75 -0.89 0.50 -6.19
N ILE A 76 -0.14 0.37 -7.28
CA ILE A 76 -0.19 1.34 -8.38
C ILE A 76 -1.08 0.77 -9.49
N ILE A 77 -2.06 1.56 -9.92
CA ILE A 77 -2.86 1.27 -11.10
C ILE A 77 -2.25 2.03 -12.28
N GLY A 78 -1.68 1.25 -13.21
CA GLY A 78 -0.96 1.75 -14.37
C GLY A 78 -1.74 1.57 -15.66
N LEU A 79 -1.47 2.41 -16.67
CA LEU A 79 -1.94 2.18 -18.04
C LEU A 79 -0.83 1.63 -18.95
N LYS A 80 0.36 2.22 -18.89
CA LYS A 80 1.50 1.84 -19.74
C LYS A 80 2.84 1.95 -19.03
N SER A 81 3.83 1.23 -19.56
CA SER A 81 5.26 1.48 -19.33
C SER A 81 5.88 1.91 -20.66
N LYS A 82 6.58 3.05 -20.67
CA LYS A 82 7.09 3.69 -21.89
C LYS A 82 5.98 3.87 -22.94
N THR A 83 5.98 3.05 -23.98
CA THR A 83 5.05 3.06 -25.11
C THR A 83 4.00 1.96 -25.03
N ASP A 84 4.24 0.91 -24.25
CA ASP A 84 3.46 -0.32 -24.27
C ASP A 84 2.45 -0.35 -23.12
N TYR A 85 1.24 -0.79 -23.41
CA TYR A 85 0.21 -0.99 -22.39
C TYR A 85 0.63 -2.09 -21.42
N LEU A 86 0.19 -1.99 -20.18
CA LEU A 86 0.36 -3.09 -19.24
C LEU A 86 -0.54 -4.25 -19.65
N GLU A 87 0.03 -5.45 -19.63
CA GLU A 87 -0.73 -6.68 -19.86
C GLU A 87 -1.73 -6.94 -18.73
N GLU A 88 -2.85 -7.56 -19.09
CA GLU A 88 -3.82 -8.07 -18.12
C GLU A 88 -3.22 -9.25 -17.35
N ASP A 89 -3.64 -9.42 -16.09
CA ASP A 89 -3.17 -10.49 -15.19
C ASP A 89 -1.64 -10.59 -14.96
N VAL A 90 -0.90 -9.54 -15.33
CA VAL A 90 0.54 -9.41 -15.07
C VAL A 90 0.81 -8.35 -14.00
N VAL A 91 1.68 -8.70 -13.04
CA VAL A 91 2.17 -7.80 -11.99
C VAL A 91 3.52 -7.21 -12.39
N TYR A 92 3.60 -5.90 -12.49
CA TYR A 92 4.85 -5.16 -12.64
C TYR A 92 5.31 -4.62 -11.27
N GLU A 93 6.55 -4.18 -11.18
CA GLU A 93 7.13 -3.64 -9.94
C GLU A 93 7.81 -2.30 -10.21
N ARG A 94 7.55 -1.29 -9.37
CA ARG A 94 8.31 -0.03 -9.35
C ARG A 94 8.71 0.37 -7.93
N HIS A 95 10.02 0.35 -7.68
CA HIS A 95 10.67 0.70 -6.40
C HIS A 95 10.09 -0.04 -5.16
N GLY A 96 9.78 -1.32 -5.33
CA GLY A 96 9.21 -2.22 -4.32
C GLY A 96 7.68 -2.16 -4.20
N ILE A 97 6.98 -1.47 -5.10
CA ILE A 97 5.52 -1.36 -5.08
C ILE A 97 4.95 -2.14 -6.27
N PRO A 98 3.96 -3.03 -6.05
CA PRO A 98 3.28 -3.72 -7.14
C PRO A 98 2.48 -2.75 -8.01
N VAL A 99 2.49 -3.03 -9.31
CA VAL A 99 1.83 -2.23 -10.33
C VAL A 99 1.03 -3.15 -11.25
N ILE A 100 -0.25 -2.85 -11.45
CA ILE A 100 -1.14 -3.65 -12.30
C ILE A 100 -1.99 -2.76 -13.21
N ALA A 101 -2.53 -3.34 -14.28
CA ALA A 101 -3.59 -2.72 -15.04
C ALA A 101 -4.89 -2.64 -14.22
N LEU A 102 -5.73 -1.64 -14.50
CA LEU A 102 -7.06 -1.52 -13.86
C LEU A 102 -7.91 -2.78 -14.08
N LYS A 103 -7.77 -3.40 -15.25
CA LYS A 103 -8.47 -4.62 -15.62
C LYS A 103 -8.11 -5.80 -14.71
N THR A 104 -6.83 -5.98 -14.37
CA THR A 104 -6.38 -6.98 -13.38
C THR A 104 -7.03 -6.75 -12.02
N LEU A 105 -7.09 -5.50 -11.54
CA LEU A 105 -7.77 -5.18 -10.26
C LEU A 105 -9.26 -5.54 -10.33
N LYS A 106 -9.89 -5.29 -11.47
CA LYS A 106 -11.30 -5.64 -11.70
C LYS A 106 -11.53 -7.14 -11.60
N ASN A 107 -10.70 -7.97 -12.25
CA ASN A 107 -10.79 -9.43 -12.16
C ASN A 107 -10.61 -9.90 -10.70
N MET A 108 -9.65 -9.32 -9.97
CA MET A 108 -9.45 -9.64 -8.54
C MET A 108 -10.67 -9.30 -7.67
N ILE A 109 -11.29 -8.13 -7.86
CA ILE A 109 -12.39 -7.66 -7.01
C ILE A 109 -13.71 -8.34 -7.35
N ILE A 110 -13.98 -8.56 -8.63
CA ILE A 110 -15.27 -9.10 -9.13
C ILE A 110 -15.27 -10.63 -9.08
N GLU A 111 -14.20 -11.25 -9.58
CA GLU A 111 -14.13 -12.69 -9.82
C GLU A 111 -13.31 -13.42 -8.74
N GLY A 112 -12.50 -12.68 -7.96
CA GLY A 112 -11.55 -13.28 -7.03
C GLY A 112 -10.34 -13.90 -7.72
N HIS A 113 -10.13 -13.60 -9.01
CA HIS A 113 -9.01 -14.09 -9.79
C HIS A 113 -7.76 -13.24 -9.50
N HIS A 114 -6.79 -13.83 -8.80
CA HIS A 114 -5.52 -13.20 -8.49
C HIS A 114 -4.49 -13.47 -9.59
N PRO A 115 -3.66 -12.48 -9.97
CA PRO A 115 -2.66 -12.67 -11.01
C PRO A 115 -1.58 -13.64 -10.56
N GLU A 116 -1.01 -14.38 -11.50
CA GLU A 116 0.02 -15.41 -11.27
C GLU A 116 1.36 -15.06 -11.91
N VAL A 117 1.31 -14.13 -12.87
CA VAL A 117 2.45 -13.72 -13.68
C VAL A 117 2.99 -12.40 -13.16
N PHE A 118 4.31 -12.29 -13.05
CA PHE A 118 4.99 -11.01 -12.84
C PHE A 118 5.99 -10.73 -13.95
N ALA A 119 6.14 -9.46 -14.28
CA ALA A 119 7.13 -8.97 -15.23
C ALA A 119 8.43 -8.63 -14.50
N ASP A 120 9.55 -9.12 -15.03
CA ASP A 120 10.89 -8.78 -14.55
C ASP A 120 11.82 -8.58 -15.76
N ARG A 121 13.10 -8.28 -15.51
CA ARG A 121 14.12 -8.17 -16.54
C ARG A 121 14.18 -9.48 -17.33
N GLY A 122 13.97 -9.38 -18.64
CA GLY A 122 14.09 -10.51 -19.56
C GLY A 122 12.78 -11.25 -19.86
N GLY A 123 11.65 -10.90 -19.24
CA GLY A 123 10.35 -11.45 -19.62
C GLY A 123 9.35 -11.59 -18.48
N TYR A 124 8.39 -12.48 -18.70
CA TYR A 124 7.36 -12.86 -17.74
C TYR A 124 7.77 -14.12 -16.99
N TYR A 125 7.38 -14.19 -15.74
CA TYR A 125 7.72 -15.29 -14.86
C TYR A 125 6.56 -15.62 -13.93
N VAL A 126 6.54 -16.87 -13.45
CA VAL A 126 5.62 -17.36 -12.44
C VAL A 126 6.37 -18.02 -11.30
N GLN A 127 5.74 -18.08 -10.14
CA GLN A 127 6.26 -18.80 -8.99
C GLN A 127 5.60 -20.19 -8.94
N ILE A 128 6.43 -21.24 -8.91
CA ILE A 128 5.98 -22.62 -8.74
C ILE A 128 5.96 -22.96 -7.24
N ASP A 129 4.94 -23.68 -6.82
CA ASP A 129 4.90 -24.41 -5.56
C ASP A 129 5.82 -25.64 -5.65
N GLY A 130 7.04 -25.47 -5.15
CA GLY A 130 8.08 -26.50 -5.24
C GLY A 130 7.77 -27.75 -4.42
N ASP A 131 7.01 -27.61 -3.32
CA ASP A 131 6.64 -28.72 -2.46
C ASP A 131 5.58 -29.57 -3.16
N THR A 132 4.50 -28.94 -3.66
CA THR A 132 3.47 -29.63 -4.46
C THR A 132 4.07 -30.29 -5.71
N LEU A 133 5.00 -29.61 -6.41
CA LEU A 133 5.70 -30.17 -7.57
C LEU A 133 6.46 -31.46 -7.21
N ARG A 134 7.17 -31.46 -6.07
CA ARG A 134 7.93 -32.63 -5.61
C ARG A 134 6.99 -33.77 -5.24
N GLU A 135 5.96 -33.49 -4.45
CA GLU A 135 5.00 -34.48 -3.97
C GLU A 135 4.36 -35.22 -5.13
N VAL A 136 3.78 -34.50 -6.10
CA VAL A 136 3.07 -35.11 -7.23
C VAL A 136 4.01 -35.86 -8.17
N ARG A 137 5.23 -35.35 -8.39
CA ARG A 137 6.25 -36.07 -9.16
C ARG A 137 6.57 -37.43 -8.52
N GLU A 138 6.74 -37.46 -7.20
CA GLU A 138 7.05 -38.68 -6.46
C GLU A 138 5.86 -39.65 -6.42
N GLU A 139 4.64 -39.15 -6.29
CA GLU A 139 3.41 -39.96 -6.42
C GLU A 139 3.32 -40.66 -7.78
N TYR A 140 3.75 -39.98 -8.85
CA TYR A 140 3.81 -40.57 -10.20
C TYR A 140 5.04 -41.45 -10.44
N ASN A 141 5.86 -41.71 -9.42
CA ASN A 141 7.12 -42.46 -9.49
C ASN A 141 8.11 -41.91 -10.53
N MET A 142 8.08 -40.60 -10.78
CA MET A 142 8.98 -39.93 -11.72
C MET A 142 10.27 -39.49 -11.01
N SER A 143 11.42 -39.74 -11.62
CA SER A 143 12.67 -39.10 -11.21
C SER A 143 12.71 -37.64 -11.66
N LEU A 144 13.62 -36.85 -11.09
CA LEU A 144 13.90 -35.49 -11.57
C LEU A 144 14.24 -35.44 -13.07
N LYS A 145 14.85 -36.50 -13.60
CA LYS A 145 15.21 -36.57 -15.02
C LYS A 145 13.98 -36.85 -15.88
N ASP A 146 13.10 -37.75 -15.44
CA ASP A 146 11.88 -38.11 -16.19
C ASP A 146 10.99 -36.89 -16.39
N LEU A 147 10.75 -36.12 -15.32
CA LEU A 147 9.95 -34.89 -15.43
C LEU A 147 10.66 -33.81 -16.27
N ALA A 148 11.99 -33.70 -16.15
CA ALA A 148 12.77 -32.75 -16.93
C ALA A 148 12.70 -33.05 -18.44
N ASP A 149 12.80 -34.33 -18.82
CA ASP A 149 12.73 -34.77 -20.21
C ASP A 149 11.32 -34.49 -20.79
N LEU A 150 10.25 -34.71 -20.02
CA LEU A 150 8.87 -34.41 -20.41
C LEU A 150 8.60 -32.90 -20.55
N ALA A 151 9.14 -32.09 -19.63
CA ALA A 151 8.97 -30.64 -19.63
C ALA A 151 9.98 -29.89 -20.53
N HIS A 152 10.86 -30.62 -21.22
CA HIS A 152 11.92 -30.08 -22.08
C HIS A 152 12.85 -29.08 -21.36
N VAL A 153 13.18 -29.38 -20.10
CA VAL A 153 14.12 -28.60 -19.29
C VAL A 153 15.25 -29.48 -18.77
N SER A 154 16.24 -28.89 -18.09
CA SER A 154 17.31 -29.67 -17.47
C SER A 154 16.85 -30.30 -16.15
N ARG A 155 17.46 -31.44 -15.77
CA ARG A 155 17.29 -32.04 -14.42
C ARG A 155 17.55 -31.04 -13.30
N GLU A 156 18.55 -30.17 -13.50
CA GLU A 156 18.90 -29.12 -12.53
C GLU A 156 17.80 -28.07 -12.41
N THR A 157 17.08 -27.78 -13.51
CA THR A 157 15.95 -26.84 -13.52
C THR A 157 14.81 -27.34 -12.65
N ILE A 158 14.39 -28.61 -12.81
CA ILE A 158 13.34 -29.22 -11.95
C ILE A 158 13.76 -29.19 -10.49
N TYR A 159 15.01 -29.57 -10.19
CA TYR A 159 15.55 -29.47 -8.83
C TYR A 159 15.44 -28.04 -8.27
N LYS A 160 15.77 -27.02 -9.07
CA LYS A 160 15.66 -25.62 -8.64
C LYS A 160 14.22 -25.18 -8.43
N TYR A 161 13.26 -25.64 -9.24
CA TYR A 161 11.84 -25.36 -9.03
C TYR A 161 11.33 -25.99 -7.74
N GLU A 162 11.61 -27.27 -7.49
CA GLU A 162 11.21 -27.96 -6.26
C GLU A 162 11.79 -27.36 -4.99
N ASN A 163 12.91 -26.65 -5.09
CA ASN A 163 13.55 -25.99 -3.95
C ASN A 163 13.29 -24.48 -3.93
N GLY A 164 12.40 -23.96 -4.78
CA GLY A 164 12.05 -22.54 -4.83
C GLY A 164 13.22 -21.60 -5.16
N ILE A 165 14.29 -22.11 -5.79
CA ILE A 165 15.53 -21.38 -6.04
C ILE A 165 15.38 -20.42 -7.23
N VAL A 166 14.57 -20.80 -8.22
CA VAL A 166 14.36 -20.02 -9.45
C VAL A 166 12.88 -19.98 -9.81
N ARG A 167 12.52 -18.95 -10.56
CA ARG A 167 11.18 -18.76 -11.14
C ARG A 167 11.12 -19.41 -12.53
N ALA A 168 9.92 -19.81 -12.95
CA ALA A 168 9.69 -20.42 -14.26
C ALA A 168 9.13 -19.41 -15.26
N SER A 169 9.29 -19.68 -16.56
CA SER A 169 8.47 -19.00 -17.56
C SER A 169 7.03 -19.51 -17.48
N PRO A 170 6.01 -18.71 -17.84
CA PRO A 170 4.62 -19.16 -17.88
C PRO A 170 4.44 -20.43 -18.72
N GLU A 171 5.10 -20.51 -19.88
CA GLU A 171 4.99 -21.66 -20.79
C GLU A 171 5.53 -22.94 -20.14
N THR A 172 6.68 -22.86 -19.48
CA THR A 172 7.29 -24.01 -18.80
C THR A 172 6.41 -24.50 -17.65
N ALA A 173 5.84 -23.57 -16.88
CA ALA A 173 4.97 -23.92 -15.77
C ALA A 173 3.65 -24.54 -16.23
N MET A 174 3.05 -24.02 -17.31
CA MET A 174 1.85 -24.62 -17.92
C MET A 174 2.11 -26.05 -18.41
N ILE A 175 3.26 -26.31 -19.05
CA ILE A 175 3.65 -27.67 -19.45
C ILE A 175 3.74 -28.60 -18.23
N LEU A 176 4.31 -28.13 -17.12
CA LEU A 176 4.39 -28.93 -15.89
C LEU A 176 2.99 -29.21 -15.31
N GLU A 177 2.09 -28.23 -15.28
CA GLU A 177 0.70 -28.43 -14.86
C GLU A 177 -0.04 -29.43 -15.74
N GLU A 178 0.19 -29.40 -17.06
CA GLU A 178 -0.40 -30.35 -18.02
C GLU A 178 0.12 -31.79 -17.80
N ILE A 179 1.43 -31.96 -17.61
CA ILE A 179 2.04 -33.28 -17.36
C ILE A 179 1.51 -33.87 -16.05
N LEU A 180 1.40 -33.05 -15.01
CA LEU A 180 1.04 -33.49 -13.66
C LEU A 180 -0.48 -33.51 -13.45
N ASN A 181 -1.24 -32.83 -14.32
CA ASN A 181 -2.68 -32.63 -14.23
C ASN A 181 -3.11 -32.02 -12.88
N ILE A 182 -2.35 -31.03 -12.40
CA ILE A 182 -2.59 -30.31 -11.15
C ILE A 182 -2.06 -28.88 -11.26
N LYS A 183 -2.69 -27.95 -10.54
CA LYS A 183 -2.22 -26.58 -10.42
C LYS A 183 -1.03 -26.49 -9.47
N ILE A 184 0.09 -25.97 -9.95
CA ILE A 184 1.32 -25.73 -9.17
C ILE A 184 1.76 -24.26 -9.20
N ILE A 185 1.14 -23.43 -10.05
CA ILE A 185 1.44 -22.00 -10.13
C ILE A 185 0.78 -21.28 -8.95
N LEU A 186 1.60 -20.52 -8.22
CA LEU A 186 1.16 -19.74 -7.07
C LEU A 186 0.65 -18.36 -7.50
N SER A 187 -0.54 -18.00 -7.01
CA SER A 187 -1.09 -16.66 -7.18
C SER A 187 -0.31 -15.62 -6.37
N ILE A 188 -0.23 -14.40 -6.91
CA ILE A 188 0.46 -13.27 -6.32
C ILE A 188 -0.52 -12.51 -5.42
N ASP A 189 -0.22 -12.47 -4.14
CA ASP A 189 -0.99 -11.67 -3.18
C ASP A 189 -0.54 -10.20 -3.20
N LEU A 190 -1.37 -9.36 -3.82
CA LEU A 190 -1.19 -7.91 -3.92
C LEU A 190 -1.76 -7.11 -2.75
N PHE A 191 -2.45 -7.78 -1.82
CA PHE A 191 -3.11 -7.14 -0.67
C PHE A 191 -2.26 -7.23 0.60
N LYS A 192 -0.95 -7.42 0.43
CA LYS A 192 0.03 -7.44 1.52
C LYS A 192 0.50 -6.05 1.88
N THR A 193 0.71 -5.84 3.17
CA THR A 193 1.41 -4.65 3.68
C THR A 193 2.88 -4.70 3.27
N PRO A 194 3.52 -3.57 3.01
CA PRO A 194 4.94 -3.54 2.69
C PRO A 194 5.73 -4.04 3.90
N GLY A 195 6.82 -4.76 3.65
CA GLY A 195 7.73 -5.19 4.71
C GLY A 195 8.33 -3.98 5.45
N ILE A 196 8.82 -4.23 6.67
CA ILE A 196 9.54 -3.22 7.46
C ILE A 196 10.84 -2.90 6.72
N ASP A 197 10.87 -1.82 5.94
CA ASP A 197 12.13 -1.23 5.53
C ASP A 197 12.74 -0.59 6.79
N LYS A 198 13.96 -1.00 7.17
CA LYS A 198 14.69 -0.35 8.28
C LYS A 198 14.87 1.15 8.05
N ASP A 199 14.78 1.57 6.79
CA ASP A 199 14.89 2.95 6.34
C ASP A 199 13.60 3.78 6.54
N ILE A 200 12.49 3.19 7.00
CA ILE A 200 11.22 3.93 7.26
C ILE A 200 11.31 4.79 8.54
N VAL A 201 12.23 4.46 9.46
CA VAL A 201 12.44 5.22 10.70
C VAL A 201 13.43 6.35 10.46
N GLU A 202 12.94 7.48 9.96
CA GLU A 202 13.73 8.71 9.88
C GLU A 202 13.73 9.44 11.22
N ASN A 203 14.92 9.81 11.71
CA ASN A 203 15.06 10.75 12.82
C ASN A 203 14.60 12.14 12.33
N SER A 204 13.41 12.56 12.77
CA SER A 204 12.92 13.90 12.52
C SER A 204 13.69 14.93 13.33
N SER A 205 13.94 16.11 12.75
CA SER A 205 14.45 17.30 13.46
C SER A 205 13.33 18.23 13.96
N ASP A 206 12.06 17.84 13.82
CA ASP A 206 10.93 18.60 14.35
C ASP A 206 10.72 18.27 15.83
N LYS A 207 10.89 19.28 16.70
CA LYS A 207 10.70 19.17 18.15
C LYS A 207 9.36 18.55 18.57
N ARG A 208 8.31 18.66 17.75
CA ARG A 208 7.00 18.03 18.04
C ARG A 208 7.03 16.53 17.78
N ALA A 209 7.73 16.10 16.74
CA ALA A 209 7.95 14.69 16.48
C ALA A 209 8.81 14.06 17.58
N GLU A 210 9.82 14.78 18.09
CA GLU A 210 10.61 14.37 19.26
C GLU A 210 9.73 14.18 20.50
N LYS A 211 8.88 15.17 20.84
CA LYS A 211 7.96 15.07 21.99
C LYS A 211 6.96 13.91 21.85
N LEU A 212 6.34 13.75 20.69
CA LEU A 212 5.48 12.61 20.42
C LEU A 212 6.25 11.27 20.56
N ALA A 213 7.53 11.24 20.18
CA ALA A 213 8.36 10.07 20.38
C ALA A 213 8.63 9.79 21.88
N GLU A 214 8.87 10.83 22.67
CA GLU A 214 9.00 10.75 24.15
C GLU A 214 7.72 10.21 24.81
N LEU A 215 6.54 10.60 24.30
CA LEU A 215 5.24 10.09 24.75
C LEU A 215 5.01 8.61 24.42
N GLY A 216 5.88 7.99 23.63
CA GLY A 216 5.80 6.58 23.25
C GLY A 216 5.23 6.31 21.86
N PHE A 217 5.18 7.32 20.98
CA PHE A 217 4.86 7.11 19.57
C PHE A 217 6.11 6.81 18.73
N GLY A 218 5.94 6.09 17.62
CA GLY A 218 6.84 6.15 16.47
C GLY A 218 6.30 7.21 15.52
N VAL A 219 7.09 8.24 15.24
CA VAL A 219 6.66 9.36 14.40
C VAL A 219 7.33 9.30 13.05
N ILE A 220 6.53 9.39 12.00
CA ILE A 220 6.98 9.39 10.61
C ILE A 220 6.52 10.70 10.00
N GLN A 221 7.47 11.52 9.58
CA GLN A 221 7.17 12.70 8.77
C GLN A 221 6.93 12.28 7.32
N THR A 222 5.92 12.90 6.72
CA THR A 222 5.49 12.56 5.38
C THR A 222 5.68 13.73 4.44
N GLN A 223 6.20 13.44 3.26
CA GLN A 223 6.33 14.41 2.18
C GLN A 223 5.28 14.12 1.12
N LYS A 224 4.61 15.18 0.64
CA LYS A 224 3.56 15.07 -0.38
C LYS A 224 2.41 14.12 0.04
N ALA A 225 2.16 13.95 1.33
CA ALA A 225 0.90 13.41 1.83
C ALA A 225 -0.06 14.58 2.12
N PRO A 226 -1.38 14.34 2.22
CA PRO A 226 -2.33 15.36 2.62
C PRO A 226 -2.26 15.71 4.13
N PHE A 227 -1.24 15.21 4.84
CA PHE A 227 -0.90 15.46 6.24
C PHE A 227 0.63 15.58 6.36
N ASP A 228 1.12 16.11 7.49
CA ASP A 228 2.55 16.36 7.67
C ASP A 228 3.28 15.22 8.39
N ALA A 229 2.60 14.50 9.28
CA ALA A 229 3.17 13.34 9.95
C ALA A 229 2.10 12.32 10.39
N LEU A 230 2.58 11.11 10.63
CA LEU A 230 1.84 10.03 11.26
C LEU A 230 2.57 9.64 12.55
N ALA A 231 1.82 9.44 13.63
CA ALA A 231 2.33 8.97 14.91
C ALA A 231 1.64 7.66 15.27
N LYS A 232 2.38 6.56 15.31
CA LYS A 232 1.87 5.23 15.68
C LYS A 232 2.28 4.89 17.11
N GLU A 233 1.31 4.64 17.99
CA GLU A 233 1.57 4.29 19.38
C GLU A 233 2.28 2.93 19.44
N ARG A 234 3.43 2.87 20.13
CA ARG A 234 4.26 1.65 20.16
C ARG A 234 3.61 0.48 20.91
N LYS A 235 2.71 0.75 21.86
CA LYS A 235 2.11 -0.28 22.74
C LYS A 235 0.83 -0.90 22.18
N PHE A 236 -0.05 -0.10 21.59
CA PHE A 236 -1.39 -0.54 21.15
C PHE A 236 -1.65 -0.27 19.67
N GLU A 237 -0.63 0.14 18.91
CA GLU A 237 -0.70 0.39 17.47
C GLU A 237 -1.73 1.44 17.02
N ASN A 238 -2.23 2.27 17.94
CA ASN A 238 -3.12 3.39 17.59
C ASN A 238 -2.37 4.38 16.69
N THR A 239 -2.95 4.71 15.54
CA THR A 239 -2.36 5.67 14.60
C THR A 239 -3.05 7.02 14.74
N VAL A 240 -2.24 8.07 14.84
CA VAL A 240 -2.64 9.47 14.86
C VAL A 240 -2.10 10.14 13.61
N ILE A 241 -2.98 10.81 12.87
CA ILE A 241 -2.66 11.64 11.71
C ILE A 241 -2.53 13.06 12.23
N THR A 242 -1.34 13.65 12.07
CA THR A 242 -1.09 14.99 12.56
C THR A 242 -0.65 15.92 11.45
N ASP A 243 -1.17 17.13 11.55
CA ASP A 243 -0.64 18.30 10.87
C ASP A 243 0.22 19.06 11.89
N LEU A 244 1.48 19.25 11.54
CA LEU A 244 2.47 19.95 12.36
C LEU A 244 2.53 21.40 11.88
N GLU A 245 2.07 22.35 12.71
CA GLU A 245 2.03 23.80 12.42
C GLU A 245 3.25 24.33 11.65
N LYS A 246 2.95 25.05 10.56
CA LYS A 246 3.91 25.75 9.68
C LYS A 246 3.56 27.24 9.56
N ASN A 247 3.03 27.84 10.63
CA ASN A 247 2.43 29.18 10.65
C ASN A 247 1.34 29.34 9.58
N ARG A 248 0.46 28.33 9.47
CA ARG A 248 -0.59 28.30 8.45
C ARG A 248 -1.74 29.22 8.86
N ASP A 249 -2.29 29.95 7.89
CA ASP A 249 -3.46 30.75 8.13
C ASP A 249 -4.73 29.87 8.32
N PRO A 250 -5.79 30.38 8.97
CA PRO A 250 -7.01 29.60 9.22
C PRO A 250 -7.69 29.05 7.96
N ARG A 251 -7.56 29.69 6.78
CA ARG A 251 -8.15 29.17 5.54
C ARG A 251 -7.38 27.94 5.06
N THR A 252 -6.06 27.98 5.17
CA THR A 252 -5.21 26.82 4.86
C THR A 252 -5.53 25.65 5.79
N LEU A 253 -5.64 25.88 7.11
CA LEU A 253 -6.03 24.85 8.07
C LEU A 253 -7.42 24.26 7.75
N LYS A 254 -8.40 25.10 7.39
CA LYS A 254 -9.74 24.64 7.00
C LYS A 254 -9.69 23.72 5.78
N ARG A 255 -8.87 24.07 4.77
CA ARG A 255 -8.67 23.22 3.60
C ARG A 255 -8.01 21.88 3.96
N MET A 256 -7.11 21.87 4.93
CA MET A 256 -6.43 20.65 5.39
C MET A 256 -7.32 19.77 6.29
N ALA A 257 -8.27 20.36 7.01
CA ALA A 257 -9.20 19.59 7.83
C ALA A 257 -10.04 18.60 7.01
N VAL A 258 -10.36 18.93 5.74
CA VAL A 258 -11.15 18.07 4.84
C VAL A 258 -10.46 16.72 4.60
N PRO A 259 -9.25 16.64 4.03
CA PRO A 259 -8.58 15.37 3.84
C PRO A 259 -8.20 14.69 5.16
N LEU A 260 -7.83 15.42 6.21
CA LEU A 260 -7.50 14.79 7.50
C LEU A 260 -8.67 14.00 8.08
N LYS A 261 -9.88 14.57 8.07
CA LYS A 261 -11.10 13.88 8.51
C LYS A 261 -11.40 12.65 7.67
N ASP A 262 -11.35 12.83 6.35
CA ASP A 262 -11.68 11.79 5.40
C ASP A 262 -10.75 10.57 5.57
N ILE A 263 -9.44 10.80 5.67
CA ILE A 263 -8.45 9.74 5.92
C ILE A 263 -8.65 9.11 7.30
N SER A 264 -8.92 9.90 8.33
CA SER A 264 -9.24 9.39 9.67
C SER A 264 -10.44 8.44 9.63
N LEU A 265 -11.50 8.80 8.89
CA LEU A 265 -12.71 7.97 8.76
C LEU A 265 -12.48 6.66 8.00
N ILE A 266 -11.62 6.65 6.99
CA ILE A 266 -11.30 5.46 6.20
C ILE A 266 -10.31 4.56 6.96
N THR A 267 -9.24 5.13 7.49
CA THR A 267 -8.19 4.36 8.18
C THR A 267 -8.61 3.91 9.58
N GLY A 268 -9.57 4.61 10.21
CA GLY A 268 -9.91 4.40 11.61
C GLY A 268 -8.90 5.03 12.59
N SER A 269 -7.98 5.84 12.07
CA SER A 269 -6.99 6.59 12.85
C SER A 269 -7.62 7.86 13.45
N ASP A 270 -7.01 8.40 14.49
CA ASP A 270 -7.38 9.72 15.02
C ASP A 270 -6.72 10.83 14.20
N ALA A 271 -7.44 11.92 13.89
CA ALA A 271 -6.86 13.13 13.33
C ALA A 271 -6.69 14.18 14.42
N VAL A 272 -5.57 14.91 14.41
CA VAL A 272 -5.28 15.99 15.36
C VAL A 272 -4.48 17.11 14.68
N PHE A 273 -4.73 18.34 15.09
CA PHE A 273 -3.88 19.49 14.76
C PHE A 273 -2.95 19.79 15.94
N ILE A 274 -1.65 19.92 15.68
CA ILE A 274 -0.67 20.38 16.67
C ILE A 274 -0.21 21.78 16.29
N LEU A 275 -0.70 22.80 17.02
CA LEU A 275 -0.61 24.21 16.64
C LEU A 275 0.01 25.13 17.70
N LYS A 276 0.72 26.17 17.26
CA LYS A 276 1.22 27.25 18.14
C LYS A 276 0.23 28.39 18.33
N ASN A 277 -0.85 28.44 17.56
CA ASN A 277 -1.74 29.60 17.58
C ASN A 277 -2.75 29.53 18.74
N PRO A 278 -2.66 30.40 19.76
CA PRO A 278 -3.58 30.39 20.90
C PRO A 278 -5.00 30.82 20.55
N LYS A 279 -5.21 31.49 19.40
CA LYS A 279 -6.53 31.98 18.98
C LYS A 279 -7.44 30.88 18.44
N ILE A 280 -6.86 29.76 18.01
CA ILE A 280 -7.63 28.61 17.53
C ILE A 280 -8.16 27.87 18.76
N LYS A 281 -9.43 27.49 18.76
CA LYS A 281 -10.03 26.74 19.89
C LYS A 281 -9.48 25.31 19.97
N GLU A 282 -9.89 24.58 21.01
CA GLU A 282 -9.52 23.17 21.25
C GLU A 282 -10.08 22.18 20.21
N SER A 283 -11.01 22.64 19.38
CA SER A 283 -11.51 21.93 18.21
C SER A 283 -11.58 22.91 17.05
N PHE A 284 -11.11 22.49 15.88
CA PHE A 284 -11.15 23.28 14.66
C PHE A 284 -11.71 22.44 13.52
N GLU A 285 -12.83 22.89 12.96
CA GLU A 285 -13.59 22.13 11.98
C GLU A 285 -13.83 20.70 12.47
N GLY A 286 -14.10 20.44 13.74
CA GLY A 286 -14.32 19.07 14.28
C GLY A 286 -13.09 18.17 14.33
N ILE A 287 -11.88 18.72 14.18
CA ILE A 287 -10.61 18.04 14.48
C ILE A 287 -10.08 18.62 15.80
N PRO A 288 -9.72 17.76 16.79
CA PRO A 288 -9.01 18.18 17.99
C PRO A 288 -7.77 19.01 17.67
N VAL A 289 -7.59 20.09 18.42
CA VAL A 289 -6.40 20.91 18.38
C VAL A 289 -5.68 20.75 19.70
N ILE A 290 -4.39 20.37 19.66
CA ILE A 290 -3.50 20.37 20.80
C ILE A 290 -2.48 21.47 20.57
N LYS A 291 -2.25 22.31 21.57
CA LYS A 291 -1.25 23.37 21.49
C LYS A 291 0.14 22.80 21.68
N ASP A 292 1.11 23.37 20.99
CA ASP A 292 2.52 22.94 21.11
C ASP A 292 3.04 22.95 22.57
N TRP A 293 2.55 23.87 23.42
CA TRP A 293 2.91 23.92 24.84
C TRP A 293 2.13 22.93 25.71
N GLU A 294 0.92 22.52 25.31
CA GLU A 294 0.17 21.49 26.03
C GLU A 294 0.85 20.13 25.90
N ILE A 295 1.53 19.87 24.78
CA ILE A 295 2.28 18.62 24.59
C ILE A 295 3.38 18.45 25.65
N ASP A 296 3.96 19.55 26.13
CA ASP A 296 5.01 19.52 27.16
C ASP A 296 4.50 19.10 28.55
N GLU A 297 3.19 19.20 28.77
CA GLU A 297 2.54 18.86 30.04
C GLU A 297 1.96 17.44 30.04
N ILE A 298 1.90 16.78 28.88
CA ILE A 298 1.36 15.43 28.73
C ILE A 298 2.45 14.42 29.10
N GLU A 299 2.11 13.43 29.94
CA GLU A 299 3.10 12.47 30.44
C GLU A 299 3.11 11.15 29.67
N SER A 300 2.06 10.85 28.89
CA SER A 300 1.93 9.56 28.21
C SER A 300 1.09 9.59 26.93
N SER A 301 1.33 8.61 26.04
CA SER A 301 0.49 8.36 24.85
C SER A 301 -0.99 8.18 25.20
N LYS A 302 -1.30 7.54 26.32
CA LYS A 302 -2.68 7.30 26.76
C LYS A 302 -3.38 8.62 27.12
N GLU A 303 -2.69 9.52 27.81
CA GLU A 303 -3.20 10.84 28.14
C GLU A 303 -3.39 11.69 26.88
N PHE A 304 -2.42 11.65 25.96
CA PHE A 304 -2.51 12.31 24.66
C PHE A 304 -3.77 11.87 23.88
N LEU A 305 -3.98 10.55 23.75
CA LEU A 305 -5.16 9.99 23.08
C LEU A 305 -6.48 10.32 23.81
N LYS A 306 -6.45 10.38 25.14
CA LYS A 306 -7.62 10.78 25.94
C LYS A 306 -8.03 12.23 25.63
N ILE A 307 -7.08 13.16 25.57
CA ILE A 307 -7.32 14.56 25.21
C ILE A 307 -7.94 14.67 23.80
N ILE A 308 -7.41 13.92 22.84
CA ILE A 308 -7.99 13.82 21.49
C ILE A 308 -9.45 13.35 21.57
N GLY A 309 -9.72 12.29 22.32
CA GLY A 309 -11.07 11.75 22.50
C GLY A 309 -12.05 12.75 23.11
N GLU A 310 -11.65 13.48 24.15
CA GLU A 310 -12.47 14.52 24.78
C GLU A 310 -12.75 15.67 23.82
N ARG A 311 -11.74 16.09 23.05
CA ARG A 311 -11.85 17.23 22.15
C ARG A 311 -12.62 16.94 20.86
N LYS A 312 -12.73 15.67 20.45
CA LYS A 312 -13.60 15.23 19.35
C LYS A 312 -15.08 15.51 19.62
N GLY A 313 -15.48 15.61 20.90
CA GLY A 313 -16.86 15.88 21.30
C GLY A 313 -17.29 17.34 21.25
N TYR A 314 -16.34 18.28 21.12
CA TYR A 314 -16.66 19.70 20.95
C TYR A 314 -17.04 19.98 19.49
N ASN A 315 -18.34 19.89 19.21
CA ASN A 315 -18.95 20.41 17.97
C ASN A 315 -19.41 21.86 18.18
#